data_AF-A0A661DBZ1-F1
#
_entry.id   AF-A0A661DBZ1-F1
#
_cell.length_a   1.000
_cell.length_b   1.000
_cell.length_c   1.000
_cell.angle_alpha   90.00
_cell.angle_beta   90.00
_cell.angle_gamma   90.00
#
_symmetry.space_group_name_H-M   'P 1'
#
loop_
_entity.id
_entity.type
_entity.pdbx_description
1 polymer ?
#
loop_
_entity_poly.entity_id
_entity_poly.type
_entity_poly.pdbx_seq_one_letter_code
_entity_poly.pdbx_strand_id
1 'polypeptide(L)'
;MAIPIQSVVNRLLIQPAPILFLDTCAFLDIMRVPFRDEISFNIIAAAHEILSKAEASKPALCIVIIELIEEEWLENTDRVLTELENHIKKLDYNLIRFGKTLDKVGTLSQFSYTDLTTYDLAQKLYSLSQRLLKTSVVIKNDDNCKINAIDRALKYQAPAAYGKTELKDCLKITLFLKNVYL
;
A
#
# COMPACT_ATOMS: atom_id res chain seq x y z
N MET A 1 -9.49 -11.76 -7.96
CA MET A 1 -10.28 -12.94 -7.52
C MET A 1 -9.34 -13.88 -6.79
N ALA A 2 -9.63 -14.16 -5.52
CA ALA A 2 -8.79 -14.99 -4.68
C ALA A 2 -8.74 -16.45 -5.16
N ILE A 3 -7.55 -17.05 -5.15
CA ILE A 3 -7.34 -18.44 -5.57
C ILE A 3 -6.82 -19.30 -4.42
N PRO A 4 -7.07 -20.62 -4.44
CA PRO A 4 -6.49 -21.53 -3.46
C PRO A 4 -4.96 -21.49 -3.50
N ILE A 5 -4.32 -21.66 -2.35
CA ILE A 5 -2.87 -21.64 -2.25
C ILE A 5 -2.18 -22.66 -3.15
N GLN A 6 -2.75 -23.86 -3.30
CA GLN A 6 -2.18 -24.90 -4.15
C GLN A 6 -2.05 -24.44 -5.61
N SER A 7 -2.99 -23.62 -6.09
CA SER A 7 -2.94 -23.04 -7.43
C SER A 7 -1.77 -22.06 -7.57
N VAL A 8 -1.47 -21.29 -6.52
CA VAL A 8 -0.31 -20.39 -6.48
C VAL A 8 0.99 -21.19 -6.50
N VAL A 9 1.09 -22.21 -5.65
CA VAL A 9 2.26 -23.11 -5.58
C VAL A 9 2.52 -23.74 -6.95
N ASN A 10 1.50 -24.31 -7.58
CA ASN A 10 1.64 -24.93 -8.91
C ASN A 10 2.14 -23.93 -9.96
N ARG A 11 1.66 -22.68 -9.93
CA ARG A 11 2.12 -21.62 -10.84
C ARG A 11 3.60 -21.28 -10.62
N LEU A 12 4.03 -21.20 -9.36
CA LEU A 12 5.42 -20.90 -8.99
C LEU A 12 6.38 -22.05 -9.33
N LEU A 13 5.93 -23.31 -9.25
CA LEU A 13 6.73 -24.46 -9.64
C LEU A 13 7.00 -24.50 -11.16
N ILE A 14 6.03 -24.06 -11.97
CA ILE A 14 6.17 -24.00 -13.43
C ILE A 14 7.06 -22.82 -13.85
N GLN A 15 6.93 -21.69 -13.16
CA GLN A 15 7.70 -20.48 -13.43
C GLN A 15 8.26 -19.88 -12.13
N PRO A 16 9.42 -20.39 -11.67
CA PRO A 16 10.04 -19.93 -10.44
C PRO A 16 10.41 -18.46 -10.52
N ALA A 17 9.94 -17.69 -9.53
CA ALA A 17 10.32 -16.30 -9.32
C ALA A 17 10.33 -16.02 -7.80
N PRO A 18 11.18 -15.09 -7.32
CA PRO A 18 11.11 -14.59 -5.96
C PRO A 18 9.68 -14.15 -5.60
N ILE A 19 9.25 -14.48 -4.38
CA ILE A 19 7.93 -14.13 -3.86
C ILE A 19 8.07 -12.91 -2.97
N LEU A 20 7.25 -11.88 -3.21
CA LEU A 20 7.14 -10.71 -2.37
C LEU A 20 5.75 -10.69 -1.74
N PHE A 21 5.71 -10.83 -0.42
CA PHE A 21 4.50 -10.58 0.36
C PHE A 21 4.43 -9.10 0.71
N LEU A 22 3.30 -8.47 0.39
CA LEU A 22 3.03 -7.07 0.75
C LEU A 22 1.94 -7.01 1.79
N ASP A 23 2.05 -6.08 2.73
CA ASP A 23 1.00 -5.69 3.68
C ASP A 23 0.17 -4.54 3.09
N THR A 24 -1.03 -4.31 3.61
CA THR A 24 -1.94 -3.23 3.23
C THR A 24 -1.26 -1.86 3.29
N CYS A 25 -0.42 -1.63 4.30
CA CYS A 25 0.33 -0.37 4.43
C CYS A 25 1.21 -0.09 3.20
N ALA A 26 1.83 -1.10 2.58
CA ALA A 26 2.66 -0.90 1.39
C ALA A 26 1.88 -0.31 0.21
N PHE A 27 0.58 -0.63 0.09
CA PHE A 27 -0.30 -0.06 -0.93
C PHE A 27 -0.76 1.35 -0.53
N LEU A 28 -1.25 1.52 0.70
CA LEU A 28 -1.79 2.80 1.16
C LEU A 28 -0.71 3.89 1.27
N ASP A 29 0.52 3.51 1.57
CA ASP A 29 1.63 4.45 1.76
C ASP A 29 2.06 5.12 0.44
N ILE A 30 1.77 4.50 -0.71
CA ILE A 30 1.89 5.14 -2.03
C ILE A 30 1.04 6.42 -2.11
N MET A 31 -0.16 6.41 -1.53
CA MET A 31 -1.04 7.58 -1.49
C MET A 31 -0.73 8.50 -0.31
N ARG A 32 -0.21 7.98 0.80
CA ARG A 32 0.08 8.76 2.02
C ARG A 32 1.37 9.54 1.97
N VAL A 33 2.31 9.16 1.10
CA VAL A 33 3.63 9.78 1.04
C VAL A 33 3.63 11.32 0.93
N PRO A 34 2.66 11.99 0.28
CA PRO A 34 2.66 13.45 0.23
C PRO A 34 2.32 14.13 1.57
N PHE A 35 1.72 13.41 2.52
CA PHE A 35 1.16 14.01 3.74
C PHE A 35 1.52 13.29 5.05
N ARG A 36 2.37 12.27 4.99
CA ARG A 36 2.96 11.61 6.16
C ARG A 36 4.48 11.68 6.09
N ASP A 37 5.06 12.48 6.97
CA ASP A 37 6.49 12.84 6.92
C ASP A 37 7.43 11.65 7.16
N GLU A 38 6.94 10.59 7.80
CA GLU A 38 7.74 9.39 8.09
C GLU A 38 7.90 8.46 6.89
N ILE A 39 7.12 8.66 5.82
CA ILE A 39 7.13 7.81 4.63
C ILE A 39 8.15 8.36 3.62
N SER A 40 9.08 7.51 3.20
CA SER A 40 10.05 7.87 2.16
C SER A 40 9.38 7.99 0.79
N PHE A 41 9.64 9.08 0.06
CA PHE A 41 9.22 9.26 -1.34
C PHE A 41 9.76 8.17 -2.28
N ASN A 42 10.81 7.45 -1.89
CA ASN A 42 11.33 6.31 -2.64
C ASN A 42 10.31 5.16 -2.78
N ILE A 43 9.23 5.14 -1.99
CA ILE A 43 8.14 4.17 -2.13
C ILE A 43 7.51 4.20 -3.53
N ILE A 44 7.45 5.38 -4.17
CA ILE A 44 6.92 5.53 -5.52
C ILE A 44 7.83 4.86 -6.54
N ALA A 45 9.15 5.08 -6.43
CA ALA A 45 10.13 4.44 -7.28
C ALA A 45 10.14 2.91 -7.07
N ALA A 46 10.07 2.46 -5.82
CA ALA A 46 10.00 1.04 -5.48
C ALA A 46 8.75 0.37 -6.06
N ALA A 47 7.57 1.01 -5.99
CA ALA A 47 6.35 0.49 -6.59
C ALA A 47 6.48 0.30 -8.11
N HIS A 48 7.10 1.27 -8.81
CA HIS A 48 7.39 1.13 -10.23
C HIS A 48 8.38 -0.01 -10.54
N GLU A 49 9.44 -0.15 -9.73
CA GLU A 49 10.41 -1.23 -9.91
C GLU A 49 9.74 -2.60 -9.71
N ILE A 50 8.95 -2.75 -8.65
CA ILE A 50 8.19 -3.97 -8.35
C ILE A 50 7.24 -4.32 -9.52
N LEU A 51 6.47 -3.34 -10.00
CA LEU A 51 5.58 -3.53 -11.17
C LEU A 51 6.36 -3.95 -12.41
N SER A 52 7.48 -3.30 -12.71
CA SER A 52 8.30 -3.64 -13.88
C SER A 52 8.80 -5.09 -13.86
N LYS A 53 9.13 -5.62 -12.68
CA LYS A 53 9.57 -7.02 -12.50
C LYS A 53 8.40 -8.00 -12.53
N ALA A 54 7.25 -7.61 -12.01
CA ALA A 54 6.08 -8.48 -11.89
C ALA A 54 5.26 -8.58 -13.20
N GLU A 55 5.23 -7.52 -14.01
CA GLU A 55 4.42 -7.44 -15.24
C GLU A 55 5.20 -7.84 -16.50
N ALA A 56 6.49 -8.14 -16.39
CA ALA A 56 7.29 -8.60 -17.52
C ALA A 56 6.72 -9.90 -18.12
N SER A 57 6.92 -10.12 -19.42
CA SER A 57 6.48 -11.35 -20.12
C SER A 57 7.01 -12.63 -19.46
N LYS A 58 8.21 -12.54 -18.88
CA LYS A 58 8.76 -13.51 -17.93
C LYS A 58 8.95 -12.79 -16.58
N PRO A 59 7.98 -12.87 -15.65
CA PRO A 59 8.07 -12.17 -14.39
C PRO A 59 9.31 -12.57 -13.60
N ALA A 60 10.07 -11.58 -13.13
CA ALA A 60 11.22 -11.76 -12.24
C ALA A 60 10.84 -11.61 -10.76
N LEU A 61 9.55 -11.40 -10.48
CA LEU A 61 8.98 -11.23 -9.15
C LEU A 61 7.52 -11.66 -9.17
N CYS A 62 7.07 -12.39 -8.16
CA CYS A 62 5.67 -12.70 -7.92
C CYS A 62 5.19 -11.98 -6.67
N ILE A 63 4.22 -11.08 -6.83
CA ILE A 63 3.60 -10.38 -5.70
C ILE A 63 2.45 -11.23 -5.19
N VAL A 64 2.43 -11.51 -3.89
CA VAL A 64 1.42 -12.35 -3.26
C VAL A 64 0.83 -11.62 -2.07
N ILE A 65 -0.50 -11.58 -2.01
CA ILE A 65 -1.24 -11.03 -0.88
C ILE A 65 -2.33 -12.01 -0.43
N ILE A 66 -2.92 -11.73 0.72
CA ILE A 66 -4.06 -12.48 1.24
C ILE A 66 -5.33 -11.67 1.01
N GLU A 67 -6.47 -12.35 0.94
CA GLU A 67 -7.79 -11.74 0.74
C GLU A 67 -8.07 -10.59 1.73
N LEU A 68 -7.68 -10.73 3.00
CA LEU A 68 -7.82 -9.67 4.01
C LEU A 68 -7.12 -8.36 3.61
N ILE A 69 -6.01 -8.42 2.88
CA ILE A 69 -5.25 -7.21 2.48
C ILE A 69 -5.99 -6.45 1.37
N GLU A 70 -6.62 -7.18 0.44
CA GLU A 70 -7.49 -6.57 -0.57
C GLU A 70 -8.70 -5.88 0.09
N GLU A 71 -9.33 -6.54 1.06
CA GLU A 71 -10.43 -5.98 1.86
C GLU A 71 -10.00 -4.72 2.62
N GLU A 72 -8.89 -4.78 3.37
CA GLU A 72 -8.39 -3.63 4.13
C GLU A 72 -8.01 -2.45 3.22
N TRP A 73 -7.50 -2.73 2.01
CA TRP A 73 -7.22 -1.68 1.03
C TRP A 73 -8.52 -1.01 0.60
N LEU A 74 -9.53 -1.78 0.20
CA LEU A 74 -10.84 -1.26 -0.23
C LEU A 74 -11.51 -0.44 0.88
N GLU A 75 -11.48 -0.91 2.13
CA GLU A 75 -12.06 -0.22 3.29
C GLU A 75 -11.39 1.14 3.58
N ASN A 76 -10.09 1.27 3.29
CA ASN A 76 -9.31 2.46 3.66
C ASN A 76 -9.08 3.43 2.50
N THR A 77 -9.23 3.01 1.25
CA THR A 77 -8.77 3.77 0.10
C THR A 77 -9.52 5.10 -0.05
N ASP A 78 -10.84 5.11 0.07
CA ASP A 78 -11.63 6.35 -0.09
C ASP A 78 -11.26 7.40 0.97
N ARG A 79 -11.05 6.97 2.21
CA ARG A 79 -10.60 7.85 3.29
C ARG A 79 -9.21 8.40 3.02
N VAL A 80 -8.26 7.55 2.63
CA VAL A 80 -6.87 7.96 2.33
C VAL A 80 -6.81 8.89 1.12
N LEU A 81 -7.62 8.64 0.09
CA LEU A 81 -7.73 9.49 -1.09
C LEU A 81 -8.29 10.87 -0.71
N THR A 82 -9.34 10.90 0.13
CA THR A 82 -9.91 12.14 0.65
C THR A 82 -8.89 12.95 1.46
N GLU A 83 -8.10 12.28 2.32
CA GLU A 83 -7.00 12.92 3.08
C GLU A 83 -5.95 13.54 2.14
N LEU A 84 -5.56 12.82 1.09
CA LEU A 84 -4.62 13.30 0.08
C LEU A 84 -5.16 14.52 -0.67
N GLU A 85 -6.40 14.47 -1.15
CA GLU A 85 -7.03 15.60 -1.85
C GLU A 85 -7.14 16.84 -0.96
N ASN A 86 -7.51 16.65 0.31
CA ASN A 86 -7.58 17.75 1.28
C ASN A 86 -6.19 18.33 1.57
N HIS A 87 -5.15 17.48 1.64
CA HIS A 87 -3.78 17.94 1.79
C HIS A 87 -3.34 18.80 0.59
N ILE A 88 -3.60 18.33 -0.63
CA ILE A 88 -3.26 19.08 -1.86
C ILE A 88 -3.97 20.44 -1.87
N LYS A 89 -5.28 20.48 -1.58
CA LYS A 89 -6.05 21.73 -1.51
C LYS A 89 -5.51 22.70 -0.45
N LYS A 90 -5.10 22.17 0.70
CA LYS A 90 -4.52 22.98 1.79
C LYS A 90 -3.15 23.55 1.39
N LEU A 91 -2.31 22.74 0.75
CA LEU A 91 -1.00 23.17 0.24
C LEU A 91 -1.16 24.26 -0.81
N ASP A 92 -2.07 24.06 -1.76
CA ASP A 92 -2.42 25.01 -2.82
C ASP A 92 -2.87 26.36 -2.25
N TYR A 93 -3.82 26.35 -1.32
CA TYR A 93 -4.27 27.54 -0.60
C TYR A 93 -3.13 28.26 0.12
N ASN A 94 -2.23 27.52 0.76
CA ASN A 94 -1.09 28.09 1.48
C ASN A 94 -0.10 28.75 0.52
N LEU A 95 0.17 28.17 -0.66
CA LEU A 95 1.02 28.77 -1.69
C LEU A 95 0.41 30.06 -2.26
N ILE A 96 -0.91 30.08 -2.51
CA ILE A 96 -1.62 31.30 -2.92
C ILE A 96 -1.47 32.39 -1.86
N ARG A 97 -1.69 32.04 -0.58
CA ARG A 97 -1.57 32.99 0.54
C ARG A 97 -0.14 33.51 0.69
N PHE A 98 0.86 32.64 0.51
CA PHE A 98 2.27 33.01 0.54
C PHE A 98 2.62 34.00 -0.57
N GLY A 99 2.23 33.72 -1.82
CA GLY A 99 2.42 34.63 -2.95
C GLY A 99 1.79 36.01 -2.72
N LYS A 100 0.52 36.04 -2.28
CA LYS A 100 -0.17 37.30 -1.93
C LYS A 100 0.54 38.08 -0.81
N THR A 101 1.18 37.38 0.12
CA THR A 101 1.94 38.02 1.21
C THR A 101 3.23 38.63 0.66
N LEU A 102 3.96 37.93 -0.21
CA LEU A 102 5.15 38.46 -0.88
C LEU A 102 4.87 39.73 -1.69
N ASP A 103 3.74 39.78 -2.40
CA ASP A 103 3.30 40.95 -3.16
C ASP A 103 3.11 42.18 -2.27
N LYS A 104 2.68 41.97 -1.01
CA LYS A 104 2.43 43.04 -0.04
C LYS A 104 3.68 43.51 0.69
N VAL A 105 4.69 42.65 0.83
CA VAL A 105 5.95 42.97 1.52
C VAL A 105 6.94 43.70 0.59
N GLY A 106 6.61 43.88 -0.70
CA GLY A 106 7.41 44.67 -1.63
C GLY A 106 8.67 43.95 -2.15
N THR A 107 8.65 42.61 -2.15
CA THR A 107 9.76 41.79 -2.64
C THR A 107 10.00 42.01 -4.13
N LEU A 108 11.25 42.20 -4.55
CA LEU A 108 11.62 42.46 -5.96
C LEU A 108 11.51 41.23 -6.88
N SER A 109 11.36 40.03 -6.31
CA SER A 109 11.26 38.77 -7.04
C SER A 109 9.81 38.31 -7.18
N GLN A 110 9.40 37.98 -8.40
CA GLN A 110 8.05 37.50 -8.70
C GLN A 110 7.90 36.04 -8.26
N PHE A 111 7.01 35.77 -7.30
CA PHE A 111 6.62 34.40 -6.96
C PHE A 111 5.78 33.82 -8.09
N SER A 112 6.25 32.74 -8.71
CA SER A 112 5.50 32.02 -9.73
C SER A 112 4.70 30.90 -9.07
N TYR A 113 3.37 31.03 -9.13
CA TYR A 113 2.43 30.06 -8.62
C TYR A 113 1.86 29.23 -9.77
N THR A 114 1.76 27.92 -9.54
CA THR A 114 1.04 26.97 -10.38
C THR A 114 0.00 26.27 -9.53
N ASP A 115 -1.23 26.18 -10.03
CA ASP A 115 -2.31 25.43 -9.39
C ASP A 115 -1.95 23.95 -9.28
N LEU A 116 -1.82 23.47 -8.03
CA LEU A 116 -1.37 22.12 -7.74
C LEU A 116 -2.42 21.06 -8.12
N THR A 117 -3.70 21.45 -8.21
CA THR A 117 -4.78 20.53 -8.57
C THR A 117 -4.67 20.06 -10.02
N THR A 118 -3.98 20.82 -10.88
CA THR A 118 -3.77 20.49 -12.30
C THR A 118 -2.86 19.28 -12.54
N TYR A 119 -2.06 18.88 -11.53
CA TYR A 119 -1.15 17.74 -11.68
C TYR A 119 -1.83 16.38 -11.54
N ASP A 120 -3.07 16.34 -11.06
CA ASP A 120 -3.85 15.11 -10.83
C ASP A 120 -3.09 14.07 -9.99
N LEU A 121 -2.32 14.55 -9.00
CA LEU A 121 -1.42 13.71 -8.21
C LEU A 121 -2.20 12.62 -7.45
N ALA A 122 -3.38 12.96 -6.92
CA ALA A 122 -4.22 12.04 -6.17
C ALA A 122 -4.61 10.82 -7.01
N GLN A 123 -5.12 11.03 -8.22
CA GLN A 123 -5.50 9.93 -9.11
C GLN A 123 -4.30 9.13 -9.61
N LYS A 124 -3.16 9.79 -9.86
CA LYS A 124 -1.92 9.09 -10.26
C LYS A 124 -1.43 8.13 -9.17
N LEU A 125 -1.41 8.58 -7.92
CA LEU A 125 -0.99 7.75 -6.78
C LEU A 125 -2.01 6.64 -6.48
N TYR A 126 -3.31 6.94 -6.54
CA TYR A 126 -4.36 5.93 -6.47
C TYR A 126 -4.19 4.86 -7.55
N SER A 127 -4.00 5.27 -8.80
CA SER A 127 -3.83 4.36 -9.94
C SER A 127 -2.59 3.48 -9.78
N LEU A 128 -1.49 4.03 -9.27
CA LEU A 128 -0.28 3.27 -8.97
C LEU A 128 -0.53 2.22 -7.88
N SER A 129 -1.16 2.62 -6.77
CA SER A 129 -1.53 1.70 -5.69
C SER A 129 -2.46 0.59 -6.17
N GLN A 130 -3.49 0.93 -6.95
CA GLN A 130 -4.46 -0.03 -7.47
C GLN A 130 -3.81 -0.99 -8.47
N ARG A 131 -2.91 -0.49 -9.33
CA ARG A 131 -2.18 -1.33 -10.29
C ARG A 131 -1.30 -2.35 -9.56
N LEU A 132 -0.60 -1.93 -8.50
CA LEU A 132 0.19 -2.84 -7.67
C LEU A 132 -0.68 -3.93 -7.04
N LEU A 133 -1.85 -3.56 -6.52
CA LEU A 133 -2.83 -4.51 -5.96
C LEU A 133 -3.33 -5.50 -7.04
N LYS A 134 -3.73 -5.00 -8.21
CA LYS A 134 -4.25 -5.81 -9.33
C LYS A 134 -3.21 -6.78 -9.91
N THR A 135 -1.93 -6.41 -9.86
CA THR A 135 -0.82 -7.28 -10.28
C THR A 135 -0.55 -8.40 -9.26
N SER A 136 -1.03 -8.27 -8.03
CA SER A 136 -0.83 -9.25 -6.97
C SER A 136 -1.68 -10.50 -7.18
N VAL A 137 -1.11 -11.66 -6.84
CA VAL A 137 -1.86 -12.91 -6.71
C VAL A 137 -2.50 -12.95 -5.33
N VAL A 138 -3.83 -13.02 -5.29
CA VAL A 138 -4.60 -13.03 -4.04
C VAL A 138 -4.84 -14.47 -3.60
N ILE A 139 -4.32 -14.83 -2.43
CA ILE A 139 -4.57 -16.13 -1.80
C ILE A 139 -5.87 -16.07 -0.99
N LYS A 140 -6.74 -17.05 -1.19
CA LYS A 140 -7.95 -17.23 -0.40
C LYS A 140 -7.60 -17.57 1.04
N ASN A 141 -8.33 -16.99 2.00
CA ASN A 141 -8.14 -17.32 3.40
C ASN A 141 -8.36 -18.82 3.66
N ASP A 142 -7.47 -19.40 4.47
CA ASP A 142 -7.57 -20.79 4.95
C ASP A 142 -8.09 -20.78 6.39
N ASP A 143 -9.16 -21.55 6.66
CA ASP A 143 -9.78 -21.62 7.98
C ASP A 143 -8.81 -22.15 9.05
N ASN A 144 -7.87 -23.03 8.68
CA ASN A 144 -6.81 -23.45 9.60
C ASN A 144 -5.89 -22.29 9.99
N CYS A 145 -5.60 -21.37 9.06
CA CYS A 145 -4.83 -20.17 9.36
C CYS A 145 -5.60 -19.23 10.28
N LYS A 146 -6.93 -19.12 10.14
CA LYS A 146 -7.77 -18.34 11.06
C LYS A 146 -7.74 -18.90 12.47
N ILE A 147 -7.88 -20.21 12.63
CA ILE A 147 -7.83 -20.88 13.94
C ILE A 147 -6.46 -20.64 14.58
N ASN A 148 -5.37 -20.85 13.83
CA ASN A 148 -4.01 -20.61 14.32
C ASN A 148 -3.76 -19.14 14.70
N ALA A 149 -4.33 -18.19 13.96
CA ALA A 149 -4.23 -16.76 14.27
C ALA A 149 -4.99 -16.40 15.56
N ILE A 150 -6.16 -17.01 15.80
CA ILE A 150 -6.91 -16.87 17.05
C ILE A 150 -6.09 -17.43 18.21
N ASP A 151 -5.53 -18.63 18.06
CA ASP A 151 -4.67 -19.25 19.07
C ASP A 151 -3.46 -18.37 19.40
N ARG A 152 -2.85 -17.76 18.39
CA ARG A 152 -1.73 -16.83 18.54
C ARG A 152 -2.14 -15.60 19.37
N ALA A 153 -3.30 -15.02 19.06
CA ALA A 153 -3.84 -13.86 19.77
C ALA A 153 -4.19 -14.18 21.23
N LEU A 154 -4.84 -15.33 21.48
CA LEU A 154 -5.19 -15.78 22.83
C LEU A 154 -3.96 -16.08 23.69
N LYS A 155 -2.86 -16.52 23.08
CA LYS A 155 -1.58 -16.78 23.74
C LYS A 155 -0.69 -15.53 23.86
N TYR A 156 -1.17 -14.35 23.45
CA TYR A 156 -0.40 -13.09 23.45
C TYR A 156 0.94 -13.21 22.72
N GLN A 157 0.95 -13.97 21.61
CA GLN A 157 2.13 -14.13 20.78
C GLN A 157 2.16 -13.03 19.71
N ALA A 158 3.30 -12.34 19.62
CA ALA A 158 3.49 -11.19 18.73
C ALA A 158 2.99 -11.48 17.29
N PRO A 159 2.20 -10.61 16.64
CA PRO A 159 2.04 -9.20 16.99
C PRO A 159 1.07 -8.95 18.17
N ALA A 160 0.19 -9.89 18.52
CA ALA A 160 -0.66 -9.77 19.70
C ALA A 160 0.13 -9.68 21.01
N ALA A 161 -0.45 -8.97 21.98
CA ALA A 161 0.08 -8.79 23.32
C ALA A 161 -1.06 -8.75 24.35
N TYR A 162 -0.74 -8.85 25.63
CA TYR A 162 -1.75 -8.72 26.68
C TYR A 162 -2.47 -7.37 26.56
N GLY A 163 -3.80 -7.40 26.42
CA GLY A 163 -4.64 -6.21 26.21
C GLY A 163 -4.66 -5.65 24.78
N LYS A 164 -3.95 -6.27 23.81
CA LYS A 164 -3.97 -5.92 22.39
C LYS A 164 -4.11 -7.18 21.55
N THR A 165 -5.30 -7.40 21.00
CA THR A 165 -5.60 -8.66 20.30
C THR A 165 -5.01 -8.75 18.90
N GLU A 166 -4.67 -7.64 18.23
CA GLU A 166 -4.02 -7.53 16.90
C GLU A 166 -4.36 -8.69 15.92
N LEU A 167 -5.64 -9.09 15.90
CA LEU A 167 -6.06 -10.37 15.31
C LEU A 167 -5.84 -10.39 13.79
N LYS A 168 -6.07 -9.25 13.12
CA LYS A 168 -5.82 -9.08 11.69
C LYS A 168 -4.34 -9.27 11.37
N ASP A 169 -3.44 -8.75 12.20
CA ASP A 169 -1.99 -8.88 12.00
C ASP A 169 -1.51 -10.30 12.36
N CYS A 170 -2.10 -10.93 13.38
CA CYS A 170 -1.92 -12.35 13.67
C CYS A 170 -2.34 -13.24 12.48
N LEU A 171 -3.40 -12.87 11.75
CA LEU A 171 -3.82 -13.61 10.55
C LEU A 171 -2.80 -13.45 9.41
N LYS A 172 -2.36 -12.21 9.12
CA LYS A 172 -1.35 -11.92 8.10
C LYS A 172 -0.07 -12.74 8.33
N ILE A 173 0.49 -12.69 9.54
CA ILE A 173 1.74 -13.38 9.85
C ILE A 173 1.59 -14.89 9.82
N THR A 174 0.46 -15.43 10.30
CA THR A 174 0.21 -16.88 10.31
C THR A 174 0.14 -17.42 8.89
N LEU A 175 -0.53 -16.69 7.98
CA LEU A 175 -0.64 -17.11 6.59
C LEU A 175 0.71 -16.98 5.88
N PHE A 176 1.47 -15.91 6.09
CA PHE A 176 2.82 -15.79 5.53
C PHE A 176 3.76 -16.89 6.03
N LEU A 177 3.83 -17.14 7.34
CA LEU A 177 4.71 -18.15 7.91
C LEU A 177 4.38 -19.57 7.42
N LYS A 178 3.10 -19.93 7.33
CA LYS A 178 2.70 -21.23 6.79
C LYS A 178 3.23 -21.46 5.37
N ASN A 179 3.39 -20.39 4.60
CA ASN A 179 3.70 -20.46 3.18
C ASN A 179 5.18 -20.25 2.85
N VAL A 180 6.00 -19.93 3.86
CA VAL A 180 7.46 -19.86 3.73
C VAL A 180 8.11 -21.25 3.91
N TYR A 181 7.42 -22.20 4.53
CA TYR A 181 7.90 -23.57 4.75
C TYR A 181 7.31 -24.61 3.77
N LEU A 182 6.77 -24.16 2.64
CA LEU A 182 6.36 -25.01 1.51
C LEU A 182 7.50 -25.10 0.49
#